data_AF-X1IG63-F1
#
_entry.id   AF-X1IG63-F1
#
_cell.length_a   1.000
_cell.length_b   1.000
_cell.length_c   1.000
_cell.angle_alpha   90.00
_cell.angle_beta   90.00
_cell.angle_gamma   90.00
#
_symmetry.space_group_name_H-M   'P 1'
#
loop_
_entity.id
_entity.type
_entity.pdbx_description
1 polymer ?
#
loop_
_entity_poly.entity_id
_entity_poly.type
_entity_poly.pdbx_seq_one_letter_code
_entity_poly.pdbx_strand_id
1 'polypeptide(L)'
;MVEKRAFATLLEECAMSTEVAELTVDELKYIIQEAMEQKLSEMLGNPDEGLELRPQIEQRLSSSLDYVTAGGKTLSLEEITARVQAE
;
A
#
# COMPACT_ATOMS: atom_id res chain seq x y z
N MET A 1 30.47 33.52 -9.22
CA MET A 1 30.37 32.04 -9.37
C MET A 1 31.23 31.31 -8.32
N VAL A 2 31.30 31.82 -7.08
CA VAL A 2 32.15 31.28 -6.00
C VAL A 2 31.30 30.79 -4.82
N GLU A 3 30.14 31.40 -4.57
CA GLU A 3 29.22 30.96 -3.50
C GLU A 3 28.52 29.62 -3.76
N LYS A 4 28.26 29.25 -5.03
CA LYS A 4 27.62 27.97 -5.37
C LYS A 4 28.48 26.75 -5.02
N ARG A 5 29.80 26.90 -4.89
CA ARG A 5 30.69 25.79 -4.49
C ARG A 5 30.72 25.61 -2.98
N ALA A 6 30.71 26.69 -2.20
CA ALA A 6 30.64 26.61 -0.74
C ALA A 6 29.35 25.93 -0.26
N PHE A 7 28.21 26.22 -0.92
CA PHE A 7 26.92 25.61 -0.57
C PHE A 7 26.85 24.10 -0.85
N ALA A 8 27.55 23.63 -1.88
CA ALA A 8 27.63 22.21 -2.22
C ALA A 8 28.51 21.42 -1.25
N THR A 9 29.64 22.00 -0.81
CA THR A 9 30.56 21.35 0.15
C THR A 9 29.96 21.26 1.55
N LEU A 10 29.17 22.25 1.97
CA LEU A 10 28.45 22.24 3.25
C LEU A 10 27.33 21.18 3.33
N LEU A 11 26.67 20.87 2.20
CA LEU A 11 25.64 19.83 2.14
C LEU A 11 26.23 18.42 2.23
N GLU A 12 27.48 18.24 1.79
CA GLU A 12 28.17 16.95 1.79
C GLU A 12 28.76 16.62 3.18
N GLU A 13 29.11 17.63 3.98
CA GLU A 13 29.56 17.47 5.39
C GLU A 13 28.42 17.11 6.36
N CYS A 14 27.20 17.60 6.15
CA CYS A 14 26.06 17.23 7.01
C CYS A 14 25.69 15.74 6.92
N ALA A 15 25.98 15.07 5.80
CA ALA A 15 25.58 13.67 5.61
C ALA A 15 26.36 12.68 6.49
N MET A 16 27.52 13.06 7.03
CA MET A 16 28.47 12.11 7.65
C MET A 16 28.77 12.33 9.14
N SER A 17 27.95 13.12 9.85
CA SER A 17 27.91 13.15 11.32
C SER A 17 26.64 13.87 11.81
N THR A 18 25.46 13.38 11.45
CA THR A 18 24.26 13.67 12.26
C THR A 18 24.30 12.77 13.47
N GLU A 19 24.84 13.27 14.58
CA GLU A 19 24.64 12.63 15.88
C GLU A 19 23.12 12.45 16.07
N VAL A 20 22.66 11.20 16.13
CA VAL A 20 21.29 10.85 16.50
C VAL A 20 21.21 11.18 17.99
N ALA A 21 20.80 12.42 18.27
CA ALA A 21 20.83 13.07 19.57
C ALA A 21 20.24 12.21 20.69
N GLU A 22 20.55 12.57 21.93
CA GLU A 22 20.01 11.98 23.17
C GLU A 22 18.51 11.64 23.05
N LEU A 23 18.21 10.36 22.76
CA LEU A 23 16.86 9.83 22.73
C LEU A 23 16.57 9.11 24.03
N THR A 24 15.37 9.33 24.57
CA THR A 24 14.85 8.46 25.61
C THR A 24 14.57 7.07 25.04
N VAL A 25 14.52 6.07 25.93
CA VAL A 25 14.25 4.67 25.54
C VAL A 25 12.91 4.54 24.79
N ASP A 26 11.92 5.36 25.14
CA ASP A 26 10.60 5.29 24.54
C ASP A 26 10.57 5.91 23.13
N GLU A 27 11.30 7.01 22.91
CA GLU A 27 11.44 7.59 21.57
C GLU A 27 12.20 6.65 20.63
N LEU A 28 13.24 5.98 21.12
CA LEU A 28 13.96 4.97 20.34
C LEU A 28 13.04 3.79 19.96
N LYS A 29 12.23 3.29 20.90
CA LYS A 29 11.27 2.22 20.61
C LYS A 29 10.24 2.66 19.58
N TYR A 30 9.75 3.89 19.68
CA TYR A 30 8.79 4.43 18.72
C TYR A 30 9.38 4.47 17.31
N ILE A 31 10.61 4.99 17.15
CA ILE A 31 11.29 5.03 15.85
C ILE A 31 11.50 3.62 15.28
N ILE A 32 11.92 2.66 16.12
CA ILE A 32 12.09 1.27 15.68
C ILE A 32 10.75 0.66 15.26
N GLN A 33 9.68 0.91 16.01
CA GLN A 33 8.36 0.38 15.71
C GLN A 33 7.84 0.92 14.37
N GLU A 34 7.93 2.24 14.15
CA GLU A 34 7.54 2.86 12.88
C GLU A 34 8.35 2.31 11.69
N ALA A 35 9.68 2.20 11.85
CA ALA A 35 10.53 1.63 10.82
C ALA A 35 10.19 0.16 10.53
N MET A 36 9.86 -0.61 11.56
CA MET A 36 9.42 -2.00 11.41
C MET A 36 8.06 -2.12 10.75
N GLU A 37 7.07 -1.31 11.14
CA GLU A 37 5.74 -1.29 10.53
C GLU A 37 5.83 -0.94 9.03
N GLN A 38 6.63 0.07 8.69
CA GLN A 38 6.90 0.41 7.30
C GLN A 38 7.53 -0.79 6.55
N LYS A 39 8.58 -1.40 7.11
CA LYS A 39 9.28 -2.51 6.47
C LYS A 39 8.40 -3.75 6.32
N LEU A 40 7.58 -4.05 7.33
CA LEU A 40 6.63 -5.16 7.29
C LEU A 40 5.52 -4.91 6.28
N SER A 41 5.01 -3.68 6.16
CA SER A 41 4.04 -3.34 5.12
C SER A 41 4.63 -3.45 3.72
N GLU A 42 5.92 -3.14 3.54
CA GLU A 42 6.61 -3.34 2.26
C GLU A 42 6.81 -4.83 1.95
N MET A 43 7.14 -5.65 2.96
CA MET A 43 7.43 -7.07 2.78
C MET A 43 6.18 -7.95 2.66
N LEU A 44 5.15 -7.64 3.44
CA LEU A 44 3.88 -8.34 3.51
C LEU A 44 2.80 -7.59 2.73
N GLY A 45 3.19 -6.94 1.62
CA GLY A 45 2.33 -6.12 0.78
C GLY A 45 1.14 -6.89 0.18
N ASN A 46 0.71 -6.55 -1.03
CA ASN A 46 -0.47 -7.22 -1.60
C ASN A 46 -0.23 -8.74 -1.70
N PRO A 47 -0.97 -9.58 -0.95
CA PRO A 47 -0.74 -11.03 -0.93
C PRO A 47 -1.01 -11.68 -2.29
N ASP A 48 -1.77 -11.00 -3.15
CA ASP A 48 -2.09 -11.44 -4.52
C ASP A 48 -1.14 -10.84 -5.57
N GLU A 49 -0.12 -10.09 -5.17
CA GLU A 49 0.85 -9.49 -6.10
C GLU A 49 1.60 -10.57 -6.91
N GLY A 50 1.63 -10.39 -8.23
CA GLY A 50 2.27 -11.33 -9.15
C GLY A 50 1.49 -12.63 -9.40
N LEU A 51 0.29 -12.80 -8.83
CA LEU A 51 -0.58 -13.93 -9.14
C LEU A 51 -1.44 -13.65 -10.37
N GLU A 52 -1.53 -14.64 -11.26
CA GLU A 52 -2.46 -14.62 -12.38
C GLU A 52 -3.82 -15.19 -11.96
N LEU A 53 -4.89 -14.68 -12.58
CA LEU A 53 -6.22 -15.23 -12.38
C LEU A 53 -6.30 -16.62 -12.99
N ARG A 54 -6.91 -17.56 -12.25
CA ARG A 54 -7.24 -18.87 -12.82
C ARG A 54 -8.23 -18.68 -13.98
N PRO A 55 -8.12 -19.44 -15.09
CA PRO A 55 -8.97 -19.28 -16.26
C PRO A 55 -10.47 -19.33 -15.95
N GLN A 56 -10.89 -20.15 -14.97
CA GLN A 56 -12.31 -20.23 -14.60
C GLN A 56 -12.82 -18.95 -13.91
N ILE A 57 -11.95 -18.25 -13.19
CA ILE A 57 -12.28 -16.99 -12.52
C ILE A 57 -12.32 -15.86 -13.55
N GLU A 58 -11.33 -15.80 -14.43
CA GLU A 58 -11.28 -14.82 -15.53
C GLU A 58 -12.53 -14.91 -16.43
N GLN A 59 -12.93 -16.11 -16.83
CA GLN A 59 -14.12 -16.31 -17.67
C GLN A 59 -15.41 -15.87 -16.96
N ARG A 60 -15.54 -16.17 -15.65
CA ARG A 60 -16.69 -15.75 -14.85
C ARG A 60 -16.77 -14.24 -14.69
N LEU A 61 -15.63 -13.58 -14.46
CA LEU A 61 -15.53 -12.13 -14.37
C LEU A 61 -15.88 -11.47 -15.71
N SER A 62 -15.32 -11.98 -16.81
CA SER A 62 -15.63 -11.50 -18.15
C SER A 62 -17.12 -11.59 -18.46
N SER A 63 -17.74 -12.74 -18.17
CA SER A 63 -19.19 -12.92 -18.36
C SER A 63 -20.02 -11.95 -17.50
N SER A 64 -19.58 -11.67 -16.27
CA SER A 64 -20.25 -10.72 -15.37
C SER A 64 -20.12 -9.28 -15.87
N LEU A 65 -18.94 -8.91 -16.39
CA LEU A 65 -18.70 -7.61 -17.01
C LEU A 65 -19.53 -7.43 -18.28
N ASP A 66 -19.58 -8.44 -19.14
CA ASP A 66 -20.40 -8.43 -20.36
C ASP A 66 -21.89 -8.26 -20.02
N TYR A 67 -22.39 -8.95 -18.99
CA TYR A 67 -23.77 -8.79 -18.53
C TYR A 67 -24.06 -7.34 -18.10
N VAL A 68 -23.18 -6.74 -17.30
CA VAL A 68 -23.37 -5.35 -16.83
C VAL A 68 -23.25 -4.35 -17.97
N THR A 69 -22.28 -4.52 -18.87
CA THR A 69 -22.08 -3.63 -20.03
C THR A 69 -23.23 -3.72 -21.03
N ALA A 70 -23.86 -4.90 -21.16
CA ALA A 70 -25.09 -5.09 -21.93
C ALA A 70 -26.35 -4.50 -21.26
N GLY A 71 -26.22 -3.83 -20.11
CA GLY A 71 -27.32 -3.21 -19.36
C GLY A 71 -28.00 -4.13 -18.35
N GLY A 72 -27.36 -5.26 -18.00
CA GLY A 72 -27.83 -6.16 -16.96
C GLY A 72 -27.93 -5.47 -15.60
N LYS A 73 -29.00 -5.78 -14.86
CA LYS A 73 -29.23 -5.20 -13.53
C LYS A 73 -28.38 -5.93 -12.48
N THR A 74 -27.59 -5.18 -11.71
CA THR A 74 -26.95 -5.64 -10.48
C THR A 74 -27.89 -5.46 -9.30
N LEU A 75 -27.71 -6.27 -8.26
CA LEU A 75 -28.47 -6.13 -7.02
C LEU A 75 -27.63 -5.38 -5.99
N SER A 76 -28.28 -4.56 -5.18
CA SER A 76 -27.66 -3.97 -3.99
C SER A 76 -27.42 -5.05 -2.93
N LEU A 77 -26.55 -4.74 -1.96
CA LEU A 77 -26.28 -5.67 -0.85
C LEU A 77 -27.56 -5.97 -0.06
N GLU A 78 -28.43 -4.98 0.12
CA GLU A 78 -29.74 -5.11 0.78
C GLU A 78 -30.69 -6.02 -0.01
N GLU A 79 -30.78 -5.84 -1.34
CA GLU A 79 -31.58 -6.69 -2.23
C GLU A 79 -31.09 -8.16 -2.19
N ILE A 80 -29.78 -8.39 -2.16
CA ILE A 80 -29.17 -9.72 -2.05
C ILE A 80 -29.49 -10.35 -0.69
N THR A 81 -29.31 -9.60 0.39
CA THR A 81 -29.53 -10.10 1.76
C THR A 81 -30.99 -10.52 1.96
N ALA A 82 -31.94 -9.73 1.47
CA ALA A 82 -33.35 -10.06 1.52
C ALA A 82 -33.70 -11.34 0.74
N ARG A 83 -33.00 -11.60 -0.38
CA ARG A 83 -33.21 -12.79 -1.21
C ARG A 83 -32.64 -14.06 -0.58
N VAL A 84 -31.45 -13.99 0.01
CA VAL A 84 -30.78 -15.13 0.64
C VAL A 84 -31.46 -15.55 1.95
N GLN A 85 -32.05 -14.61 2.70
CA GLN A 85 -32.79 -14.92 3.92
C GLN A 85 -34.19 -15.49 3.67
N ALA A 86 -34.68 -15.43 2.42
CA ALA A 86 -35.99 -15.93 2.02
C ALA A 86 -35.95 -17.37 1.46
N GLU A 87 -34.77 -17.96 1.29
CA GLU A 87 -34.52 -19.39 0.98
C GLU A 87 -34.21 -20.18 2.25
#